data_AF-J0Q249-F1
#
_entry.id   AF-J0Q249-F1
#
_cell.length_a   1.000
_cell.length_b   1.000
_cell.length_c   1.000
_cell.angle_alpha   90.00
_cell.angle_beta   90.00
_cell.angle_gamma   90.00
#
_symmetry.space_group_name_H-M   'P 1'
#
loop_
_entity.id
_entity.type
_entity.pdbx_description
1 polymer ?
#
loop_
_entity_poly.entity_id
_entity_poly.type
_entity_poly.pdbx_seq_one_letter_code
_entity_poly.pdbx_strand_id
1 'polypeptide(L)'
;MYYDLNKALSYNALWNFLDSNRGLGKTFSALRFVCNAYKKRNEQFIYVRRTQKEIQRVKDAMFIALEKQGIIKPCEFRCKGEHILYNSEIYLDELEKFSQGREETEAKISTKISYRLPPLFKAKNDMLCGYLISLSLANQYKHCSFPNVKTIIFDEYICEQGKYLKNEPEKLISLCETVFRLRDDVRVICLGNSVSHYNPYFDFFDLRNHHTNEFSFFRKKLILVGHTFGKEFVEKKVQTKFAKSIKETAYGSFVLDNNALKTNDDYSFIDKMKSIPKTPYFNLIIQSQKLAVFFASDKLFIKKGFNKDYITYSMDNILYEGAIKGSISKDHKLKQLAKFIRDGDVCFETMDVKRVMESFIKKV
;
A
#
# COMPACT_ATOMS: atom_id res chain seq x y z
N MET A 1 18.89 4.99 9.79
CA MET A 1 17.45 4.71 9.57
C MET A 1 16.91 5.85 8.72
N TYR A 2 16.26 5.56 7.59
CA TYR A 2 15.97 6.59 6.56
C TYR A 2 14.52 7.10 6.58
N TYR A 3 13.68 6.60 7.50
CA TYR A 3 12.28 7.00 7.65
C TYR A 3 11.95 7.28 9.11
N ASP A 4 11.45 8.48 9.39
CA ASP A 4 10.99 8.90 10.71
C ASP A 4 9.48 9.09 10.74
N LEU A 5 8.79 8.17 11.41
CA LEU A 5 7.35 8.22 11.58
C LEU A 5 6.91 9.40 12.46
N ASN A 6 7.76 9.86 13.39
CA ASN A 6 7.38 10.92 14.33
C ASN A 6 7.09 12.24 13.60
N LYS A 7 7.74 12.49 12.45
CA LYS A 7 7.47 13.66 11.62
C LYS A 7 6.03 13.68 11.11
N ALA A 8 5.47 12.53 10.73
CA ALA A 8 4.07 12.43 10.33
C ALA A 8 3.13 12.52 11.56
N LEU A 9 3.49 11.84 12.64
CA LEU A 9 2.65 11.79 13.85
C LEU A 9 2.61 13.10 14.64
N SER A 10 3.57 14.01 14.45
CA SER A 10 3.57 15.34 15.09
C SER A 10 2.38 16.20 14.69
N TYR A 11 1.77 15.91 13.53
CA TYR A 11 0.58 16.61 13.06
C TYR A 11 -0.72 16.16 13.72
N ASN A 12 -0.68 15.08 14.53
CA ASN A 12 -1.81 14.57 15.29
C ASN A 12 -3.08 14.30 14.45
N ALA A 13 -2.89 13.81 13.22
CA ALA A 13 -4.01 13.40 12.36
C ALA A 13 -4.55 12.04 12.82
N LEU A 14 -5.88 11.88 12.73
CA LEU A 14 -6.57 10.62 13.02
C LEU A 14 -6.17 9.55 12.00
N TRP A 15 -6.20 9.88 10.71
CA TRP A 15 -5.81 8.98 9.62
C TRP A 15 -4.48 9.39 9.03
N ASN A 16 -3.56 8.44 8.87
CA ASN A 16 -2.23 8.68 8.32
C ASN A 16 -1.97 7.68 7.20
N PHE A 17 -2.11 8.09 5.94
CA PHE A 17 -1.76 7.30 4.76
C PHE A 17 -0.33 7.64 4.35
N LEU A 18 0.61 6.76 4.67
CA LEU A 18 2.04 7.04 4.58
C LEU A 18 2.69 6.09 3.58
N ASP A 19 2.97 6.63 2.40
CA ASP A 19 3.56 5.91 1.29
C ASP A 19 5.04 6.28 1.16
N SER A 20 5.87 5.26 0.92
CA SER A 20 7.31 5.44 0.73
C SER A 20 7.89 4.28 -0.07
N ASN A 21 9.07 4.49 -0.65
CA ASN A 21 9.85 3.40 -1.26
C ASN A 21 10.02 2.21 -0.30
N ARG A 22 10.00 1.01 -0.88
CA ARG A 22 10.29 -0.26 -0.18
C ARG A 22 11.70 -0.22 0.45
N GLY A 23 11.80 -0.71 1.69
CA GLY A 23 13.07 -0.83 2.41
C GLY A 23 13.52 0.42 3.18
N LEU A 24 12.77 1.53 3.14
CA LEU A 24 13.07 2.75 3.91
C LEU A 24 12.90 2.59 5.45
N GLY A 25 12.14 1.59 5.89
CA GLY A 25 11.94 1.26 7.30
C GLY A 25 10.63 1.75 7.93
N LYS A 26 9.56 1.93 7.13
CA LYS A 26 8.23 2.33 7.63
C LYS A 26 7.70 1.42 8.73
N THR A 27 7.55 0.12 8.44
CA THR A 27 7.05 -0.89 9.39
C THR A 27 7.91 -0.91 10.65
N PHE A 28 9.24 -0.90 10.49
CA PHE A 28 10.16 -0.82 11.62
C PHE A 28 9.92 0.43 12.49
N SER A 29 9.74 1.60 11.86
CA SER A 29 9.46 2.87 12.56
C SER A 29 8.13 2.83 13.31
N ALA A 30 7.09 2.26 12.70
CA ALA A 30 5.79 2.06 13.32
C ALA A 30 5.82 1.09 14.50
N LEU A 31 6.51 -0.05 14.36
CA LEU A 31 6.69 -1.00 15.44
C LEU A 31 7.50 -0.41 16.60
N ARG A 32 8.58 0.32 16.30
CA ARG A 32 9.35 1.06 17.31
C ARG A 32 8.47 2.04 18.07
N PHE A 33 7.62 2.79 17.36
CA PHE A 33 6.71 3.74 17.95
C PHE A 33 5.75 3.06 18.93
N VAL A 34 5.05 1.99 18.53
CA VAL A 34 4.06 1.32 19.39
C VAL A 34 4.70 0.55 20.55
N CYS A 35 5.86 -0.08 20.36
CA CYS A 35 6.60 -0.71 21.46
C CYS A 35 6.98 0.32 22.54
N ASN A 36 7.44 1.50 22.13
CA ASN A 36 7.74 2.59 23.05
C ASN A 36 6.49 3.16 23.73
N ALA A 37 5.40 3.30 22.96
CA ALA A 37 4.12 3.76 23.49
C ALA A 37 3.60 2.82 24.58
N TYR A 38 3.67 1.51 24.34
CA TYR A 38 3.31 0.51 25.34
C TYR A 38 4.20 0.57 26.58
N LYS A 39 5.54 0.56 26.41
CA LYS A 39 6.48 0.58 27.54
C LYS A 39 6.35 1.84 28.41
N LYS A 40 6.04 2.98 27.81
CA LYS A 40 5.99 4.27 28.53
C LYS A 40 4.61 4.64 29.04
N ARG A 41 3.54 4.24 28.33
CA ARG A 41 2.18 4.73 28.57
C ARG A 41 1.14 3.61 28.62
N ASN A 42 1.56 2.34 28.51
CA ASN A 42 0.68 1.18 28.46
C ASN A 42 -0.37 1.25 27.32
N GLU A 43 -0.03 1.96 26.25
CA GLU A 43 -0.91 2.10 25.07
C GLU A 43 -0.81 0.84 24.21
N GLN A 44 -1.92 0.12 24.08
CA GLN A 44 -1.99 -1.05 23.21
C GLN A 44 -2.17 -0.64 21.74
N PHE A 45 -1.90 -1.58 20.84
CA PHE A 45 -2.08 -1.36 19.41
C PHE A 45 -2.68 -2.57 18.70
N ILE A 46 -3.21 -2.33 17.50
CA ILE A 46 -3.62 -3.39 16.58
C ILE A 46 -2.74 -3.30 15.35
N TYR A 47 -2.20 -4.44 14.92
CA TYR A 47 -1.49 -4.58 13.66
C TYR A 47 -2.36 -5.37 12.69
N VAL A 48 -2.72 -4.71 11.60
CA VAL A 48 -3.65 -5.17 10.58
C VAL A 48 -2.90 -5.57 9.34
N ARG A 49 -3.27 -6.74 8.80
CA ARG A 49 -2.98 -7.17 7.44
C ARG A 49 -4.27 -7.53 6.74
N ARG A 50 -4.27 -7.59 5.42
CA ARG A 50 -5.49 -7.82 4.65
C ARG A 50 -6.05 -9.23 4.90
N THR A 51 -5.20 -10.25 4.92
CA THR A 51 -5.60 -11.66 5.09
C THR A 51 -4.87 -12.36 6.24
N GLN A 52 -5.44 -13.44 6.79
CA GLN A 52 -4.77 -14.28 7.78
C GLN A 52 -3.44 -14.86 7.26
N LYS A 53 -3.37 -15.21 5.97
CA LYS A 53 -2.14 -15.74 5.34
C LYS A 53 -1.00 -14.74 5.41
N GLU A 54 -1.29 -13.44 5.26
CA GLU A 54 -0.28 -12.39 5.41
C GLU A 54 0.20 -12.27 6.86
N ILE A 55 -0.70 -12.33 7.84
CA ILE A 55 -0.34 -12.33 9.27
C ILE A 55 0.60 -13.49 9.57
N GLN A 56 0.26 -14.70 9.10
CA GLN A 56 1.05 -15.90 9.36
C GLN A 56 2.46 -15.81 8.76
N ARG A 57 2.68 -15.02 7.70
CA ARG A 57 4.00 -14.80 7.09
C ARG A 57 4.86 -13.82 7.89
N VAL A 58 4.27 -12.91 8.64
CA VAL A 58 5.00 -11.82 9.31
C VAL A 58 5.11 -11.99 10.82
N LYS A 59 4.17 -12.70 11.46
CA LYS A 59 4.03 -12.73 12.93
C LYS A 59 5.31 -13.17 13.66
N ASP A 60 6.02 -14.17 13.11
CA ASP A 60 7.20 -14.76 13.77
C ASP A 60 8.45 -13.87 13.59
N ALA A 61 8.47 -13.02 12.56
CA ALA A 61 9.60 -12.14 12.24
C ALA A 61 9.36 -10.66 12.60
N MET A 62 8.16 -10.32 13.07
CA MET A 62 7.67 -8.95 13.27
C MET A 62 8.64 -8.07 14.09
N PHE A 63 9.19 -8.62 15.17
CA PHE A 63 10.03 -7.87 16.12
C PHE A 63 11.54 -8.10 15.96
N ILE A 64 11.96 -9.09 15.16
CA ILE A 64 13.37 -9.50 14.99
C ILE A 64 14.26 -8.32 14.59
N ALA A 65 13.78 -7.44 13.72
CA ALA A 65 14.56 -6.28 13.28
C ALA A 65 14.85 -5.31 14.44
N LEU A 66 13.90 -5.09 15.34
CA LEU A 66 14.08 -4.23 16.51
C LEU A 66 15.03 -4.86 17.53
N GLU A 67 14.93 -6.18 17.73
CA GLU A 67 15.83 -6.97 18.59
C GLU A 67 17.27 -6.88 18.11
N LYS A 68 17.52 -7.11 16.80
CA LYS A 68 18.85 -7.04 16.20
C LYS A 68 19.50 -5.66 16.30
N GLN A 69 18.69 -4.60 16.40
CA GLN A 69 19.15 -3.23 16.57
C GLN A 69 19.29 -2.83 18.06
N GLY A 70 19.06 -3.76 18.99
CA GLY A 70 19.14 -3.50 20.43
C GLY A 70 18.08 -2.53 20.96
N ILE A 71 17.00 -2.28 20.19
CA ILE A 71 15.93 -1.36 20.59
C ILE A 71 15.02 -2.00 21.64
N ILE A 72 14.81 -3.30 21.52
CA ILE A 72 14.08 -4.13 22.47
C ILE A 72 14.95 -5.35 22.81
N LYS A 73 14.70 -5.96 23.97
CA LYS A 73 15.38 -7.22 24.33
C LYS A 73 14.82 -8.37 23.45
N PRO A 74 15.63 -9.42 23.17
CA PRO A 74 15.15 -10.60 22.45
C PRO A 74 13.89 -11.18 23.09
N CYS A 75 12.83 -11.41 22.30
CA CYS A 75 11.53 -11.93 22.73
C CYS A 75 10.73 -11.05 23.72
N GLU A 76 11.15 -9.79 23.92
CA GLU A 76 10.44 -8.83 24.81
C GLU A 76 9.04 -8.55 24.30
N PHE A 77 8.89 -8.54 22.97
CA PHE A 77 7.62 -8.53 22.28
C PHE A 77 7.52 -9.76 21.38
N ARG A 78 6.39 -10.46 21.43
CA ARG A 78 6.17 -11.64 20.58
C ARG A 78 4.71 -11.89 20.28
N CYS A 79 4.48 -12.65 19.23
CA CYS A 79 3.13 -13.02 18.79
C CYS A 79 2.76 -14.40 19.35
N LYS A 80 1.56 -14.52 19.95
CA LYS A 80 0.96 -15.80 20.37
C LYS A 80 -0.48 -15.85 19.88
N GLY A 81 -0.72 -16.61 18.82
CA GLY A 81 -2.00 -16.59 18.11
C GLY A 81 -2.25 -15.21 17.52
N GLU A 82 -3.37 -14.59 17.90
CA GLU A 82 -3.77 -13.24 17.48
C GLU A 82 -3.33 -12.15 18.46
N HIS A 83 -2.64 -12.52 19.54
CA HIS A 83 -2.18 -11.58 20.55
C HIS A 83 -0.70 -11.23 20.36
N ILE A 84 -0.37 -9.98 20.64
CA ILE A 84 0.99 -9.49 20.79
C ILE A 84 1.21 -9.31 22.29
N LEU A 85 2.21 -10.01 22.81
CA LEU A 85 2.53 -10.09 24.23
C LEU A 85 3.82 -9.33 24.52
N TYR A 86 3.86 -8.67 25.67
CA TYR A 86 5.03 -8.04 26.25
C TYR A 86 5.47 -8.79 27.51
N ASN A 87 6.78 -8.99 27.69
CA ASN A 87 7.33 -9.52 28.94
C ASN A 87 8.71 -8.91 29.20
N SER A 88 8.86 -8.18 30.31
CA SER A 88 10.12 -7.54 30.70
C SER A 88 11.11 -8.48 31.40
N GLU A 89 10.63 -9.60 31.93
CA GLU A 89 11.39 -10.59 32.70
C GLU A 89 11.92 -11.71 31.80
N ILE A 90 12.82 -11.34 30.90
CA ILE A 90 13.49 -12.29 30.02
C ILE A 90 14.84 -12.63 30.61
N TYR A 91 15.06 -13.92 30.87
CA TYR A 91 16.32 -14.43 31.36
C TYR A 91 17.19 -14.82 30.16
N LEU A 92 18.11 -13.94 29.79
CA LEU A 92 19.07 -14.19 28.71
C LEU A 92 20.23 -15.08 29.19
N ASP A 93 20.50 -15.08 30.49
CA ASP A 93 21.68 -15.67 31.12
C ASP A 93 21.75 -17.21 31.04
N GLU A 94 20.62 -17.91 30.87
CA GLU A 94 20.62 -19.38 30.78
C GLU A 94 21.08 -19.90 29.41
N LEU A 95 21.01 -19.08 28.35
CA LEU A 95 21.61 -19.38 27.04
C LEU A 95 23.12 -19.16 27.03
N GLU A 96 23.61 -18.18 27.79
CA GLU A 96 25.05 -17.94 27.99
C GLU A 96 25.69 -19.07 28.82
N LYS A 97 25.02 -19.57 29.86
CA LYS A 97 25.49 -20.73 30.63
C LYS A 97 25.57 -22.02 29.81
N PHE A 98 24.64 -22.23 28.87
CA PHE A 98 24.68 -23.37 27.94
C PHE A 98 25.81 -23.27 26.91
N SER A 99 26.29 -22.06 26.60
CA SER A 99 27.39 -21.84 25.65
C SER A 99 28.77 -21.80 26.32
N GLN A 100 28.83 -21.50 27.62
CA GLN A 100 30.06 -21.57 28.44
C GLN A 100 30.56 -22.99 28.74
N GLY A 101 29.79 -24.04 28.42
CA GLY A 101 30.23 -25.44 28.51
C GLY A 101 31.02 -25.94 27.29
N ARG A 102 31.34 -25.07 26.32
CA ARG A 102 32.21 -25.38 25.19
C ARG A 102 33.37 -24.40 25.17
N GLU A 103 34.48 -24.77 25.78
CA GLU A 103 35.76 -24.12 25.51
C GLU A 103 36.04 -24.25 24.00
N GLU A 104 36.12 -23.11 23.30
CA GLU A 104 37.35 -22.69 22.63
C GLU A 104 37.12 -21.48 21.69
N THR A 105 37.99 -20.48 21.88
CA THR A 105 38.30 -19.30 21.06
C THR A 105 37.43 -18.03 21.19
N GLU A 106 37.97 -17.13 22.03
CA GLU A 106 37.55 -15.77 22.39
C GLU A 106 37.51 -14.73 21.24
N ALA A 107 37.24 -15.13 20.00
CA ALA A 107 37.14 -14.20 18.85
C ALA A 107 35.75 -14.15 18.19
N LYS A 108 34.71 -14.80 18.77
CA LYS A 108 33.37 -14.90 18.17
C LYS A 108 32.20 -14.60 19.13
N ILE A 109 32.44 -13.89 20.22
CA ILE A 109 31.41 -13.55 21.23
C ILE A 109 30.58 -12.31 20.83
N SER A 110 30.91 -11.63 19.72
CA SER A 110 29.98 -10.67 19.10
C SER A 110 29.18 -11.35 17.98
N THR A 111 27.84 -11.25 18.05
CA THR A 111 26.88 -11.38 16.93
C THR A 111 26.21 -12.71 16.57
N LYS A 112 26.19 -13.76 17.41
CA LYS A 112 25.28 -14.91 17.18
C LYS A 112 24.48 -15.33 18.42
N ILE A 113 23.47 -14.52 18.77
CA ILE A 113 22.26 -15.08 19.40
C ILE A 113 21.66 -16.02 18.38
N SER A 114 21.86 -17.32 18.55
CA SER A 114 21.21 -18.31 17.69
C SER A 114 19.74 -18.36 18.11
N TYR A 115 18.83 -17.91 17.24
CA TYR A 115 17.37 -18.05 17.40
C TYR A 115 16.91 -19.53 17.41
N ARG A 116 17.82 -20.51 17.59
CA ARG A 116 17.50 -21.93 17.60
C ARG A 116 16.77 -22.36 18.87
N LEU A 117 16.93 -21.62 19.98
CA LEU A 117 16.22 -21.85 21.23
C LEU A 117 15.68 -20.51 21.74
N PRO A 118 14.35 -20.36 21.92
CA PRO A 118 13.79 -19.14 22.50
C PRO A 118 14.29 -18.98 23.95
N PRO A 119 14.48 -17.74 24.45
CA PRO A 119 14.83 -17.49 25.84
C PRO A 119 13.82 -18.14 26.79
N LEU A 120 14.29 -18.57 27.96
CA LEU A 120 13.40 -19.03 29.03
C LEU A 120 12.71 -17.80 29.63
N PHE A 121 11.38 -17.74 29.52
CA PHE A 121 10.56 -16.66 30.09
C PHE A 121 9.44 -17.25 30.95
N LYS A 122 9.05 -16.51 31.98
CA LYS A 122 7.89 -16.86 32.81
C LYS A 122 6.62 -16.38 32.13
N ALA A 123 5.96 -17.25 31.37
CA ALA A 123 4.72 -16.94 30.64
C ALA A 123 3.60 -16.35 31.51
N LYS A 124 3.62 -16.60 32.83
CA LYS A 124 2.69 -16.00 33.80
C LYS A 124 2.74 -14.45 33.85
N ASN A 125 3.85 -13.85 33.40
CA ASN A 125 4.06 -12.40 33.42
C ASN A 125 3.80 -11.76 32.05
N ASP A 126 3.16 -12.51 31.14
CA ASP A 126 2.82 -11.98 29.82
C ASP A 126 1.71 -10.94 29.93
N MET A 127 2.03 -9.74 29.47
CA MET A 127 1.07 -8.65 29.39
C MET A 127 0.59 -8.47 27.96
N LEU A 128 -0.71 -8.29 27.79
CA LEU A 128 -1.29 -8.03 26.47
C LEU A 128 -0.88 -6.63 25.99
N CYS A 129 -0.15 -6.60 24.88
CA CYS A 129 0.37 -5.38 24.27
C CYS A 129 -0.40 -4.99 23.00
N GLY A 130 -0.93 -5.97 22.28
CA GLY A 130 -1.69 -5.67 21.08
C GLY A 130 -2.30 -6.90 20.44
N TYR A 131 -2.83 -6.68 19.24
CA TYR A 131 -3.56 -7.70 18.50
C TYR A 131 -3.09 -7.75 17.04
N LEU A 132 -3.08 -8.94 16.46
CA LEU A 132 -2.92 -9.20 15.05
C LEU A 132 -4.30 -9.46 14.47
N ILE A 133 -4.82 -8.54 13.66
CA ILE A 133 -6.17 -8.66 13.08
C ILE A 133 -6.08 -8.76 11.57
N SER A 134 -6.69 -9.80 11.00
CA SER A 134 -6.88 -9.87 9.57
C SER A 134 -8.12 -9.08 9.17
N LEU A 135 -7.99 -8.14 8.24
CA LEU A 135 -9.12 -7.33 7.81
C LEU A 135 -10.23 -8.17 7.16
N SER A 136 -9.86 -9.29 6.52
CA SER A 136 -10.81 -10.28 6.02
C SER A 136 -11.76 -10.83 7.07
N LEU A 137 -11.33 -10.89 8.34
CA LEU A 137 -12.10 -11.43 9.46
C LEU A 137 -12.50 -10.37 10.50
N ALA A 138 -12.34 -9.07 10.18
CA ALA A 138 -12.62 -7.97 11.11
C ALA A 138 -14.03 -8.04 11.74
N ASN A 139 -15.01 -8.61 11.02
CA ASN A 139 -16.37 -8.79 11.52
C ASN A 139 -16.46 -9.67 12.78
N GLN A 140 -15.53 -10.61 12.99
CA GLN A 140 -15.51 -11.48 14.16
C GLN A 140 -15.21 -10.71 15.46
N TYR A 141 -14.55 -9.56 15.36
CA TYR A 141 -14.14 -8.76 16.51
C TYR A 141 -15.17 -7.71 16.94
N LYS A 142 -16.34 -7.63 16.28
CA LYS A 142 -17.39 -6.65 16.60
C LYS A 142 -17.91 -6.74 18.04
N HIS A 143 -17.79 -7.91 18.66
CA HIS A 143 -18.20 -8.18 20.04
C HIS A 143 -17.05 -8.07 21.04
N CYS A 144 -15.81 -7.83 20.57
CA CYS A 144 -14.64 -7.69 21.43
C CYS A 144 -14.52 -6.26 21.97
N SER A 145 -13.83 -6.12 23.11
CA SER A 145 -13.52 -4.82 23.72
C SER A 145 -12.04 -4.53 23.62
N PHE A 146 -11.69 -3.31 23.18
CA PHE A 146 -10.31 -2.86 22.96
C PHE A 146 -10.00 -1.55 23.72
N PRO A 147 -10.20 -1.50 25.06
CA PRO A 147 -10.24 -0.24 25.81
C PRO A 147 -8.93 0.55 25.77
N ASN A 148 -7.79 -0.14 25.73
CA ASN A 148 -6.46 0.48 25.80
C ASN A 148 -5.78 0.63 24.43
N VAL A 149 -6.44 0.23 23.34
CA VAL A 149 -5.86 0.36 22.00
C VAL A 149 -5.90 1.82 21.55
N LYS A 150 -4.74 2.44 21.29
CA LYS A 150 -4.64 3.83 20.80
C LYS A 150 -4.22 3.93 19.34
N THR A 151 -3.55 2.90 18.83
CA THR A 151 -3.00 2.91 17.46
C THR A 151 -3.44 1.67 16.70
N ILE A 152 -3.97 1.86 15.50
CA ILE A 152 -4.16 0.80 14.50
C ILE A 152 -3.11 1.01 13.41
N ILE A 153 -2.28 0.02 13.15
CA ILE A 153 -1.33 0.02 12.04
C ILE A 153 -1.88 -0.92 10.96
N PHE A 154 -2.14 -0.40 9.76
CA PHE A 154 -2.41 -1.22 8.59
C PHE A 154 -1.19 -1.24 7.69
N ASP A 155 -0.44 -2.33 7.78
CA ASP A 155 0.78 -2.50 7.00
C ASP A 155 0.47 -3.06 5.61
N GLU A 156 1.13 -2.50 4.59
CA GLU A 156 0.90 -2.81 3.17
C GLU A 156 -0.58 -2.66 2.74
N TYR A 157 -1.19 -1.52 3.10
CA TYR A 157 -2.59 -1.24 2.77
C TYR A 157 -2.82 -1.07 1.25
N ILE A 158 -1.80 -0.66 0.48
CA ILE A 158 -1.86 -0.66 -0.99
C ILE A 158 -1.54 -2.07 -1.50
N CYS A 159 -2.40 -2.60 -2.37
CA CYS A 159 -2.20 -3.91 -2.97
C CYS A 159 -1.35 -3.78 -4.25
N GLU A 160 -0.06 -4.15 -4.18
CA GLU A 160 0.83 -4.19 -5.36
C GLU A 160 0.60 -5.44 -6.22
N GLN A 161 0.26 -6.56 -5.58
CA GLN A 161 0.02 -7.85 -6.23
C GLN A 161 -1.18 -8.52 -5.57
N GLY A 162 -2.31 -8.53 -6.26
CA GLY A 162 -3.54 -9.15 -5.77
C GLY A 162 -4.77 -8.26 -5.97
N LYS A 163 -5.85 -8.60 -5.25
CA LYS A 163 -7.10 -7.83 -5.26
C LYS A 163 -7.39 -7.33 -3.86
N TYR A 164 -7.89 -6.10 -3.79
CA TYR A 164 -8.54 -5.59 -2.59
C TYR A 164 -9.71 -6.48 -2.19
N LEU A 165 -10.01 -6.54 -0.90
CA LEU A 165 -11.24 -7.15 -0.41
C LEU A 165 -12.44 -6.35 -0.94
N LYS A 166 -13.58 -7.03 -1.12
CA LYS A 166 -14.84 -6.33 -1.38
C LYS A 166 -15.14 -5.39 -0.22
N ASN A 167 -15.38 -4.11 -0.53
CA ASN A 167 -15.68 -3.02 0.42
C ASN A 167 -14.61 -2.93 1.53
N GLU A 168 -13.33 -3.00 1.14
CA GLU A 168 -12.20 -3.00 2.08
C GLU A 168 -12.13 -1.73 2.96
N PRO A 169 -12.29 -0.51 2.42
CA PRO A 169 -12.32 0.70 3.24
C PRO A 169 -13.41 0.65 4.32
N GLU A 170 -14.62 0.20 3.97
CA GLU A 170 -15.74 0.08 4.90
C GLU A 170 -15.46 -0.94 6.02
N LYS A 171 -14.75 -2.03 5.70
CA LYS A 171 -14.31 -3.00 6.72
C LYS A 171 -13.32 -2.38 7.69
N LEU A 172 -12.38 -1.57 7.18
CA LEU A 172 -11.40 -0.88 8.03
C LEU A 172 -12.09 0.15 8.92
N ILE A 173 -13.02 0.94 8.39
CA ILE A 173 -13.86 1.85 9.16
C ILE A 173 -14.64 1.08 10.24
N SER A 174 -15.28 -0.02 9.89
CA SER A 174 -16.04 -0.83 10.86
C SER A 174 -15.16 -1.37 11.98
N LEU A 175 -13.89 -1.72 11.70
CA LEU A 175 -12.93 -2.11 12.73
C LEU A 175 -12.57 -0.91 13.62
N CYS A 176 -12.30 0.25 13.02
CA CYS A 176 -12.00 1.48 13.76
C CYS A 176 -13.15 1.88 14.69
N GLU A 177 -14.39 1.85 14.22
CA GLU A 177 -15.59 2.12 15.03
C GLU A 177 -15.70 1.17 16.24
N THR A 178 -15.43 -0.12 16.02
CA THR A 178 -15.46 -1.14 17.09
C THR A 178 -14.41 -0.84 18.18
N VAL A 179 -13.23 -0.40 17.77
CA VAL A 179 -12.08 -0.17 18.64
C VAL A 179 -12.14 1.19 19.32
N PHE A 180 -12.33 2.26 18.55
CA PHE A 180 -12.24 3.65 19.01
C PHE A 180 -13.49 4.08 19.77
N ARG A 181 -14.68 3.66 19.31
CA ARG A 181 -15.97 4.08 19.89
C ARG A 181 -16.04 5.61 19.96
N LEU A 182 -16.12 6.19 21.16
CA LEU A 182 -16.21 7.64 21.40
C LEU A 182 -14.84 8.28 21.73
N ARG A 183 -13.72 7.58 21.52
CA ARG A 183 -12.38 8.07 21.90
C ARG A 183 -11.75 8.88 20.78
N ASP A 184 -11.31 10.08 21.12
CA ASP A 184 -10.61 11.00 20.19
C ASP A 184 -9.08 10.90 20.25
N ASP A 185 -8.53 10.21 21.26
CA ASP A 185 -7.09 10.07 21.48
C ASP A 185 -6.50 8.85 20.77
N VAL A 186 -6.96 8.62 19.54
CA VAL A 186 -6.66 7.42 18.74
C VAL A 186 -6.13 7.80 17.36
N ARG A 187 -5.47 6.85 16.69
CA ARG A 187 -4.98 7.04 15.33
C ARG A 187 -4.93 5.76 14.53
N VAL A 188 -5.02 5.91 13.22
CA VAL A 188 -4.81 4.88 12.21
C VAL A 188 -3.61 5.26 11.35
N ILE A 189 -2.70 4.31 11.17
CA ILE A 189 -1.48 4.45 10.39
C ILE A 189 -1.49 3.40 9.28
N CYS A 190 -1.78 3.82 8.07
CA CYS A 190 -1.74 3.00 6.87
C CYS A 190 -0.39 3.16 6.17
N LEU A 191 0.37 2.07 6.01
CA LEU A 191 1.71 2.09 5.44
C LEU A 191 1.72 1.48 4.04
N GLY A 192 2.11 2.25 3.02
CA GLY A 192 2.18 1.81 1.63
C GLY A 192 3.61 1.76 1.08
N ASN A 193 3.93 0.74 0.29
CA ASN A 193 5.24 0.60 -0.36
C ASN A 193 5.35 1.29 -1.71
N SER A 194 4.22 1.77 -2.22
CA SER A 194 4.05 2.37 -3.52
C SER A 194 3.16 3.59 -3.40
N VAL A 195 3.44 4.65 -4.15
CA VAL A 195 2.52 5.78 -4.29
C VAL A 195 1.56 5.44 -5.42
N SER A 196 0.40 4.86 -5.11
CA SER A 196 -0.68 4.70 -6.08
C SER A 196 -1.83 5.61 -5.69
N HIS A 197 -2.15 6.56 -6.57
CA HIS A 197 -3.29 7.45 -6.36
C HIS A 197 -4.61 6.74 -6.63
N TYR A 198 -4.60 5.61 -7.35
CA TYR A 198 -5.78 4.78 -7.60
C TYR A 198 -5.84 3.61 -6.63
N ASN A 199 -6.40 3.87 -5.46
CA ASN A 199 -6.68 2.85 -4.47
C ASN A 199 -8.06 3.12 -3.82
N PRO A 200 -8.76 2.08 -3.33
CA PRO A 200 -10.12 2.23 -2.84
C PRO A 200 -10.23 3.13 -1.61
N TYR A 201 -9.15 3.34 -0.84
CA TYR A 201 -9.16 4.25 0.30
C TYR A 201 -9.16 5.70 -0.14
N PHE A 202 -8.35 6.06 -1.13
CA PHE A 202 -8.32 7.43 -1.64
C PHE A 202 -9.62 7.79 -2.33
N ASP A 203 -10.27 6.81 -2.98
CA ASP A 203 -11.62 6.94 -3.52
C ASP A 203 -12.65 7.16 -2.41
N PHE A 204 -12.61 6.32 -1.36
CA PHE A 204 -13.56 6.35 -0.25
C PHE A 204 -13.48 7.67 0.55
N PHE A 205 -12.28 8.17 0.81
CA PHE A 205 -12.07 9.38 1.60
C PHE A 205 -12.05 10.68 0.77
N ASP A 206 -12.10 10.57 -0.56
CA ASP A 206 -11.94 11.65 -1.54
C ASP A 206 -10.59 12.39 -1.40
N LEU A 207 -9.49 11.63 -1.47
CA LEU A 207 -8.11 12.11 -1.25
C LEU A 207 -7.34 12.34 -2.54
N ARG A 208 -8.00 12.29 -3.70
CA ARG A 208 -7.35 12.25 -5.03
C ARG A 208 -6.64 13.56 -5.41
N ASN A 209 -6.89 14.66 -4.71
CA ASN A 209 -6.31 15.98 -4.97
C ASN A 209 -5.07 16.29 -4.11
N HIS A 210 -4.39 15.29 -3.55
CA HIS A 210 -3.19 15.56 -2.74
C HIS A 210 -2.05 16.03 -3.64
N HIS A 211 -1.36 17.06 -3.19
CA HIS A 211 -0.25 17.66 -3.93
C HIS A 211 1.01 16.80 -3.82
N THR A 212 1.98 17.05 -4.69
CA THR A 212 3.32 16.45 -4.69
C THR A 212 4.19 16.84 -3.48
N ASN A 213 3.58 17.43 -2.45
CA ASN A 213 4.24 17.79 -1.20
C ASN A 213 4.47 16.54 -0.35
N GLU A 214 5.48 16.57 0.51
CA GLU A 214 5.79 15.47 1.43
C GLU A 214 4.60 15.10 2.32
N PHE A 215 3.77 16.09 2.69
CA PHE A 215 2.54 15.90 3.44
C PHE A 215 1.41 16.76 2.88
N SER A 216 0.22 16.17 2.79
CA SER A 216 -1.04 16.83 2.40
C SER A 216 -2.12 16.55 3.45
N PHE A 217 -2.89 17.58 3.80
CA PHE A 217 -3.94 17.51 4.81
C PHE A 217 -5.33 17.56 4.18
N PHE A 218 -6.24 16.77 4.71
CA PHE A 218 -7.63 16.73 4.31
C PHE A 218 -8.56 16.83 5.52
N ARG A 219 -9.82 17.21 5.25
CA ARG A 219 -10.91 17.27 6.24
C ARG A 219 -10.49 17.98 7.53
N LYS A 220 -10.04 19.24 7.42
CA LYS A 220 -9.57 20.06 8.56
C LYS A 220 -8.45 19.38 9.37
N LYS A 221 -7.46 18.78 8.69
CA LYS A 221 -6.29 18.08 9.27
C LYS A 221 -6.58 16.77 10.00
N LEU A 222 -7.78 16.19 9.85
CA LEU A 222 -8.08 14.86 10.39
C LEU A 222 -7.41 13.73 9.60
N ILE A 223 -7.11 13.95 8.32
CA ILE A 223 -6.46 12.98 7.45
C ILE A 223 -5.16 13.58 6.92
N LEU A 224 -4.07 12.83 7.07
CA LEU A 224 -2.76 13.11 6.55
C LEU A 224 -2.43 12.09 5.46
N VAL A 225 -2.04 12.57 4.29
CA VAL A 225 -1.42 11.77 3.23
C VAL A 225 0.04 12.20 3.15
N GLY A 226 0.96 11.25 3.31
CA GLY A 226 2.39 11.52 3.34
C GLY A 226 3.14 10.69 2.30
N HIS A 227 3.97 11.35 1.51
CA HIS A 227 4.83 10.76 0.49
C HIS A 227 6.27 11.04 0.85
N THR A 228 6.93 10.08 1.52
CA THR A 228 8.32 10.28 1.97
C THR A 228 9.27 9.49 1.09
N PHE A 229 10.19 10.19 0.44
CA PHE A 229 11.28 9.58 -0.32
C PHE A 229 12.60 9.93 0.37
N GLY A 230 13.27 8.93 0.94
CA GLY A 230 14.61 9.12 1.48
C GLY A 230 15.61 9.32 0.35
N LYS A 231 15.90 10.57 -0.04
CA LYS A 231 16.85 10.91 -1.11
C LYS A 231 18.20 10.21 -0.89
N GLU A 232 18.74 10.30 0.32
CA GLU A 232 20.00 9.64 0.70
C GLU A 232 19.94 8.11 0.54
N PHE A 233 18.79 7.49 0.82
CA PHE A 233 18.60 6.06 0.62
C PHE A 233 18.57 5.69 -0.86
N VAL A 234 17.92 6.49 -1.70
CA VAL A 234 17.90 6.30 -3.16
C VAL A 234 19.30 6.44 -3.74
N GLU A 235 20.04 7.49 -3.35
CA GLU A 235 21.42 7.73 -3.78
C GLU A 235 22.33 6.54 -3.44
N LYS A 236 22.27 6.05 -2.19
CA LYS A 236 23.01 4.85 -1.78
C LYS A 236 22.57 3.60 -2.54
N LYS A 237 21.26 3.45 -2.78
CA LYS A 237 20.70 2.31 -3.52
C LYS A 237 21.20 2.29 -4.97
N VAL A 238 21.22 3.43 -5.65
CA VAL A 238 21.73 3.58 -7.03
C VAL A 238 23.20 3.15 -7.16
N GLN A 239 24.00 3.32 -6.11
CA GLN A 239 25.41 2.93 -6.11
C GLN A 239 25.65 1.41 -5.98
N THR A 240 24.64 0.64 -5.57
CA THR A 240 24.78 -0.81 -5.34
C THR A 240 25.02 -1.58 -6.65
N LYS A 241 25.74 -2.72 -6.56
CA LYS A 241 25.95 -3.62 -7.70
C LYS A 241 24.63 -4.07 -8.35
N PHE A 242 23.62 -4.32 -7.51
CA PHE A 242 22.28 -4.71 -7.97
C PHE A 242 21.57 -3.58 -8.74
N ALA A 243 21.58 -2.35 -8.23
CA ALA A 243 20.99 -1.22 -8.96
C ALA A 243 21.70 -0.99 -10.29
N LYS A 244 23.04 -1.09 -10.31
CA LYS A 244 23.83 -0.98 -11.54
C LYS A 244 23.46 -2.06 -12.57
N SER A 245 23.23 -3.30 -12.14
CA SER A 245 22.88 -4.40 -13.07
C SER A 245 21.48 -4.29 -13.66
N ILE A 246 20.54 -3.61 -12.99
CA ILE A 246 19.16 -3.45 -13.48
C ILE A 246 18.91 -2.08 -14.13
N LYS A 247 19.89 -1.17 -14.13
CA LYS A 247 19.71 0.24 -14.53
C LYS A 247 19.06 0.42 -15.90
N GLU A 248 19.41 -0.43 -16.86
CA GLU A 248 18.91 -0.36 -18.24
C GLU A 248 17.58 -1.09 -18.45
N THR A 249 17.04 -1.71 -17.40
CA THR A 249 15.72 -2.36 -17.47
C THR A 249 14.61 -1.36 -17.20
N ALA A 250 13.40 -1.65 -17.69
CA ALA A 250 12.20 -0.87 -17.38
C ALA A 250 11.96 -0.76 -15.86
N TYR A 251 12.20 -1.85 -15.12
CA TYR A 251 12.07 -1.88 -13.67
C TYR A 251 13.16 -1.05 -12.97
N GLY A 252 14.40 -1.11 -13.45
CA GLY A 252 15.49 -0.29 -12.92
C GLY A 252 15.28 1.19 -13.17
N SER A 253 14.80 1.58 -14.36
CA SER A 253 14.45 2.98 -14.65
C SER A 253 13.35 3.48 -13.72
N PHE A 254 12.32 2.67 -13.45
CA PHE A 254 11.26 3.02 -12.48
C PHE A 254 11.76 3.16 -11.04
N VAL A 255 12.62 2.26 -10.57
CA VAL A 255 13.11 2.23 -9.19
C VAL A 255 14.23 3.25 -8.92
N LEU A 256 14.97 3.66 -9.97
CA LEU A 256 16.19 4.47 -9.86
C LEU A 256 16.02 5.91 -10.35
N ASP A 257 15.01 6.23 -11.17
CA ASP A 257 14.73 7.61 -11.54
C ASP A 257 14.21 8.40 -10.34
N ASN A 258 14.89 9.49 -9.99
CA ASN A 258 14.56 10.44 -8.93
C ASN A 258 13.17 11.13 -9.10
N ASN A 259 12.43 10.84 -10.17
CA ASN A 259 11.07 11.31 -10.40
C ASN A 259 10.04 10.39 -9.72
N ALA A 260 10.24 10.14 -8.42
CA ALA A 260 9.43 9.26 -7.56
C ALA A 260 7.96 9.74 -7.37
N LEU A 261 7.57 10.84 -8.02
CA LEU A 261 6.19 11.29 -8.16
C LEU A 261 5.44 10.56 -9.30
N LYS A 262 6.13 9.75 -10.12
CA LYS A 262 5.44 8.85 -11.04
C LYS A 262 4.80 7.75 -10.21
N THR A 263 3.50 7.91 -9.99
CA THR A 263 2.66 6.92 -9.34
C THR A 263 2.88 5.53 -9.94
N ASN A 264 2.63 4.49 -9.15
CA ASN A 264 2.65 3.11 -9.63
C ASN A 264 1.44 2.78 -10.54
N ASP A 265 0.75 3.81 -11.01
CA ASP A 265 -0.40 3.70 -11.88
C ASP A 265 0.14 3.44 -13.27
N ASP A 266 0.05 2.19 -13.71
CA ASP A 266 0.55 1.66 -14.97
C ASP A 266 0.46 2.68 -16.13
N TYR A 267 1.54 3.42 -16.35
CA TYR A 267 1.74 4.34 -17.48
C TYR A 267 2.03 3.58 -18.77
N SER A 268 2.10 2.24 -18.71
CA SER A 268 2.19 1.35 -19.88
C SER A 268 1.09 1.59 -20.91
N PHE A 269 -0.05 2.13 -20.48
CA PHE A 269 -1.16 2.51 -21.34
C PHE A 269 -1.14 4.00 -21.77
N ILE A 270 -0.16 4.80 -21.37
CA ILE A 270 -0.01 6.20 -21.81
C ILE A 270 1.25 6.29 -22.65
N ASP A 271 1.08 6.13 -23.96
CA ASP A 271 2.14 6.35 -24.93
C ASP A 271 1.85 7.64 -25.72
N LYS A 272 2.81 8.56 -25.75
CA LYS A 272 2.70 9.77 -26.60
C LYS A 272 3.09 9.39 -28.02
N MET A 273 2.10 9.12 -28.86
CA MET A 273 2.36 8.70 -30.24
C MET A 273 2.99 9.84 -31.06
N LYS A 274 4.14 9.60 -31.69
CA LYS A 274 4.83 10.57 -32.56
C LYS A 274 4.09 10.84 -33.88
N SER A 275 3.18 9.95 -34.31
CA SER A 275 2.34 10.14 -35.50
C SER A 275 0.95 9.49 -35.32
N ILE A 276 -0.02 10.28 -34.87
CA ILE A 276 -1.43 9.86 -34.90
C ILE A 276 -1.93 10.03 -36.34
N PRO A 277 -2.60 9.03 -36.94
CA PRO A 277 -3.29 9.21 -38.22
C PRO A 277 -4.24 10.41 -38.13
N LYS A 278 -4.32 11.24 -39.19
CA LYS A 278 -5.20 12.42 -39.17
C LYS A 278 -6.68 12.06 -38.97
N THR A 279 -7.05 10.84 -39.30
CA THR A 279 -8.43 10.35 -39.33
C THR A 279 -8.69 9.30 -38.25
N PRO A 280 -9.78 9.42 -37.48
CA PRO A 280 -10.15 8.43 -36.48
C PRO A 280 -10.65 7.14 -37.14
N TYR A 281 -10.49 6.02 -36.45
CA TYR A 281 -11.09 4.74 -36.81
C TYR A 281 -12.60 4.72 -36.50
N PHE A 282 -13.01 5.32 -35.37
CA PHE A 282 -14.40 5.64 -35.01
C PHE A 282 -14.43 6.59 -33.79
N ASN A 283 -15.61 7.12 -33.46
CA ASN A 283 -15.83 7.93 -32.25
C ASN A 283 -16.59 7.15 -31.17
N LEU A 284 -16.37 7.54 -29.92
CA LEU A 284 -17.09 7.06 -28.74
C LEU A 284 -17.64 8.25 -27.95
N ILE A 285 -18.84 8.07 -27.39
CA ILE A 285 -19.40 8.94 -26.37
C ILE A 285 -19.61 8.12 -25.11
N ILE A 286 -18.91 8.49 -24.04
CA ILE A 286 -18.99 7.83 -22.73
C ILE A 286 -18.98 8.93 -21.67
N GLN A 287 -19.89 8.87 -20.70
CA GLN A 287 -20.08 9.89 -19.67
C GLN A 287 -20.19 11.32 -20.25
N SER A 288 -20.93 11.46 -21.36
CA SER A 288 -21.06 12.69 -22.16
C SER A 288 -19.76 13.26 -22.73
N GLN A 289 -18.63 12.55 -22.62
CA GLN A 289 -17.36 12.95 -23.21
C GLN A 289 -17.20 12.36 -24.60
N LYS A 290 -16.77 13.18 -25.56
CA LYS A 290 -16.50 12.76 -26.94
C LYS A 290 -15.05 12.32 -27.09
N LEU A 291 -14.86 11.07 -27.45
CA LEU A 291 -13.58 10.43 -27.63
C LEU A 291 -13.42 9.96 -29.09
N ALA A 292 -12.20 10.05 -29.59
CA ALA A 292 -11.84 9.54 -30.89
C ALA A 292 -10.86 8.37 -30.72
N VAL A 293 -11.14 7.26 -31.40
CA VAL A 293 -10.31 6.05 -31.39
C VAL A 293 -9.56 5.98 -32.71
N PHE A 294 -8.25 5.74 -32.66
CA PHE A 294 -7.35 5.62 -33.81
C PHE A 294 -6.73 4.24 -33.80
N PHE A 295 -6.48 3.66 -34.97
CA PHE A 295 -5.73 2.42 -35.11
C PHE A 295 -4.41 2.73 -35.82
N ALA A 296 -3.29 2.43 -35.18
CA ALA A 296 -1.96 2.64 -35.74
C ALA A 296 -0.93 1.75 -35.03
N SER A 297 0.10 1.31 -35.75
CA SER A 297 1.17 0.47 -35.20
C SER A 297 0.66 -0.72 -34.38
N ASP A 298 -0.37 -1.41 -34.91
CA ASP A 298 -1.03 -2.56 -34.29
C ASP A 298 -1.61 -2.33 -32.89
N LYS A 299 -1.90 -1.07 -32.53
CA LYS A 299 -2.54 -0.67 -31.27
C LYS A 299 -3.71 0.27 -31.52
N LEU A 300 -4.60 0.37 -30.53
CA LEU A 300 -5.66 1.39 -30.51
C LEU A 300 -5.26 2.57 -29.63
N PHE A 301 -5.41 3.78 -30.13
CA PHE A 301 -5.13 5.02 -29.39
C PHE A 301 -6.43 5.78 -29.17
N ILE A 302 -6.66 6.23 -27.95
CA ILE A 302 -7.88 6.94 -27.57
C ILE A 302 -7.53 8.32 -27.03
N LYS A 303 -8.16 9.35 -27.59
CA LYS A 303 -8.00 10.74 -27.14
C LYS A 303 -9.32 11.49 -27.09
N LYS A 304 -9.34 12.64 -26.41
CA LYS A 304 -10.47 13.56 -26.50
C LYS A 304 -10.54 14.10 -27.92
N GLY A 305 -11.72 14.07 -28.51
CA GLY A 305 -11.90 14.49 -29.89
C GLY A 305 -13.16 13.92 -30.51
N PHE A 306 -13.56 14.53 -31.62
CA PHE A 306 -14.77 14.16 -32.33
C PHE A 306 -14.65 14.56 -33.79
N ASN A 307 -15.02 13.65 -34.69
CA ASN A 307 -15.15 13.96 -36.10
C ASN A 307 -16.53 13.52 -36.60
N LYS A 308 -17.35 14.46 -37.06
CA LYS A 308 -18.74 14.23 -37.50
C LYS A 308 -18.86 13.23 -38.66
N ASP A 309 -17.80 13.08 -39.46
CA ASP A 309 -17.82 12.23 -40.66
C ASP A 309 -17.63 10.74 -40.33
N TYR A 310 -17.44 10.41 -39.05
CA TYR A 310 -17.14 9.05 -38.59
C TYR A 310 -18.24 8.49 -37.70
N ILE A 311 -18.43 7.17 -37.81
CA ILE A 311 -19.36 6.41 -36.98
C ILE A 311 -19.08 6.70 -35.50
N THR A 312 -20.13 7.07 -34.78
CA THR A 312 -20.08 7.44 -33.38
C THR A 312 -20.93 6.48 -32.57
N TYR A 313 -20.32 5.78 -31.62
CA TYR A 313 -21.04 4.91 -30.68
C TYR A 313 -21.24 5.62 -29.34
N SER A 314 -22.48 5.68 -28.84
CA SER A 314 -22.78 6.09 -27.47
C SER A 314 -22.87 4.87 -26.56
N MET A 315 -22.10 4.88 -25.46
CA MET A 315 -22.15 3.85 -24.41
C MET A 315 -22.95 4.31 -23.19
N ASP A 316 -23.50 5.52 -23.25
CA ASP A 316 -24.38 6.09 -22.24
C ASP A 316 -25.81 5.58 -22.40
N ASN A 317 -26.62 5.77 -21.35
CA ASN A 317 -28.05 5.47 -21.42
C ASN A 317 -28.83 6.48 -22.28
N ILE A 318 -28.21 7.62 -22.60
CA ILE A 318 -28.76 8.69 -23.44
C ILE A 318 -28.23 8.53 -24.87
N LEU A 319 -29.12 8.64 -25.85
CA LEU A 319 -28.74 8.67 -27.27
C LEU A 319 -28.49 10.11 -27.69
N TYR A 320 -27.30 10.36 -28.24
CA TYR A 320 -26.92 11.68 -28.75
C TYR A 320 -27.21 11.77 -30.24
N GLU A 321 -27.50 12.97 -30.72
CA GLU A 321 -27.75 13.24 -32.14
C GLU A 321 -26.55 12.81 -33.01
N GLY A 322 -26.82 12.02 -34.05
CA GLY A 322 -25.80 11.45 -34.93
C GLY A 322 -24.99 10.29 -34.33
N ALA A 323 -25.30 9.82 -33.12
CA ALA A 323 -24.67 8.66 -32.50
C ALA A 323 -25.57 7.42 -32.55
N ILE A 324 -24.93 6.25 -32.59
CA ILE A 324 -25.58 4.93 -32.53
C ILE A 324 -25.45 4.39 -31.10
N LYS A 325 -26.50 3.79 -30.55
CA LYS A 325 -26.40 3.11 -29.25
C LYS A 325 -25.47 1.90 -29.37
N GLY A 326 -24.33 1.95 -28.70
CA GLY A 326 -23.29 0.93 -28.80
C GLY A 326 -23.60 -0.33 -28.01
N SER A 327 -23.31 -1.49 -28.61
CA SER A 327 -23.44 -2.81 -28.02
C SER A 327 -22.20 -3.65 -28.30
N ILE A 328 -21.39 -3.92 -27.26
CA ILE A 328 -20.15 -4.70 -27.37
C ILE A 328 -20.40 -6.09 -28.00
N SER A 329 -21.55 -6.71 -27.77
CA SER A 329 -21.87 -8.03 -28.34
C SER A 329 -22.33 -8.01 -29.80
N LYS A 330 -22.69 -6.85 -30.36
CA LYS A 330 -23.26 -6.73 -31.70
C LYS A 330 -22.33 -5.97 -32.65
N ASP A 331 -21.71 -4.89 -32.19
CA ASP A 331 -20.91 -4.00 -33.04
C ASP A 331 -19.48 -4.50 -33.21
N HIS A 332 -19.06 -4.71 -34.48
CA HIS A 332 -17.73 -5.24 -34.80
C HIS A 332 -16.58 -4.36 -34.26
N LYS A 333 -16.67 -3.04 -34.40
CA LYS A 333 -15.66 -2.10 -33.91
C LYS A 333 -15.55 -2.10 -32.38
N LEU A 334 -16.68 -2.22 -31.68
CA LEU A 334 -16.69 -2.31 -30.22
C LEU A 334 -16.17 -3.67 -29.72
N LYS A 335 -16.45 -4.77 -30.42
CA LYS A 335 -15.83 -6.08 -30.16
C LYS A 335 -14.32 -6.02 -30.31
N GLN A 336 -13.84 -5.36 -31.36
CA GLN A 336 -12.41 -5.20 -31.62
C GLN A 336 -11.76 -4.36 -30.52
N LEU A 337 -12.33 -3.21 -30.16
CA LEU A 337 -11.86 -2.43 -29.02
C LEU A 337 -11.83 -3.26 -27.73
N ALA A 338 -12.89 -4.02 -27.46
CA ALA A 338 -12.95 -4.91 -26.30
C ALA A 338 -11.82 -5.97 -26.31
N LYS A 339 -11.50 -6.53 -27.47
CA LYS A 339 -10.37 -7.46 -27.63
C LYS A 339 -9.04 -6.77 -27.31
N PHE A 340 -8.76 -5.62 -27.91
CA PHE A 340 -7.51 -4.89 -27.67
C PHE A 340 -7.35 -4.47 -26.20
N ILE A 341 -8.45 -4.12 -25.52
CA ILE A 341 -8.42 -3.84 -24.07
C ILE A 341 -7.98 -5.08 -23.27
N ARG A 342 -8.51 -6.27 -23.61
CA ARG A 342 -8.13 -7.53 -22.94
C ARG A 342 -6.68 -7.92 -23.23
N ASP A 343 -6.23 -7.69 -24.46
CA ASP A 343 -4.89 -8.04 -24.93
C ASP A 343 -3.83 -7.03 -24.43
N GLY A 344 -4.25 -5.87 -23.91
CA GLY A 344 -3.36 -4.83 -23.38
C GLY A 344 -2.88 -3.81 -24.41
N ASP A 345 -3.44 -3.81 -25.61
CA ASP A 345 -2.98 -3.05 -26.79
C ASP A 345 -3.74 -1.73 -27.01
N VAL A 346 -4.19 -1.08 -25.93
CA VAL A 346 -4.91 0.21 -25.99
C VAL A 346 -4.15 1.31 -25.26
N CYS A 347 -3.77 2.36 -25.98
CA CYS A 347 -3.12 3.53 -25.41
C CYS A 347 -4.13 4.69 -25.23
N PHE A 348 -4.00 5.45 -24.14
CA PHE A 348 -4.78 6.64 -23.84
C PHE A 348 -3.88 7.88 -23.87
N GLU A 349 -4.35 8.95 -24.51
CA GLU A 349 -3.60 10.22 -24.62
C GLU A 349 -3.36 10.87 -23.25
N THR A 350 -4.36 10.81 -22.37
CA THR A 350 -4.30 11.35 -21.01
C THR A 350 -4.98 10.41 -20.02
N MET A 351 -4.64 10.55 -18.74
CA MET A 351 -5.32 9.82 -17.67
C MET A 351 -6.83 10.12 -17.60
N ASP A 352 -7.24 11.33 -17.97
CA ASP A 352 -8.66 11.69 -18.02
C ASP A 352 -9.43 10.86 -19.05
N VAL A 353 -8.81 10.55 -20.20
CA VAL A 353 -9.43 9.70 -21.21
C VAL A 353 -9.56 8.25 -20.69
N LYS A 354 -8.54 7.73 -20.01
CA LYS A 354 -8.60 6.41 -19.37
C LYS A 354 -9.73 6.34 -18.33
N ARG A 355 -9.87 7.38 -17.51
CA ARG A 355 -10.92 7.51 -16.48
C ARG A 355 -12.32 7.43 -17.07
N VAL A 356 -12.57 8.18 -18.14
CA VAL A 356 -13.85 8.15 -18.88
C VAL A 356 -14.13 6.75 -19.43
N MET A 357 -13.09 6.05 -19.89
CA MET A 357 -13.20 4.71 -20.47
C MET A 357 -13.37 3.60 -19.42
N GLU A 358 -13.21 3.85 -18.11
CA GLU A 358 -13.32 2.81 -17.08
C GLU A 358 -14.66 2.08 -17.08
N SER A 359 -15.76 2.82 -17.29
CA SER A 359 -17.10 2.20 -17.35
C SER A 359 -17.26 1.28 -18.56
N PHE A 360 -16.46 1.47 -19.61
CA PHE A 360 -16.40 0.57 -20.75
C PHE A 360 -15.50 -0.63 -20.46
N ILE A 361 -14.30 -0.37 -19.92
CA ILE A 361 -13.31 -1.42 -19.57
C ILE A 361 -13.91 -2.44 -18.60
N LYS A 362 -14.71 -2.00 -17.62
CA LYS A 362 -15.40 -2.91 -16.67
C LYS A 362 -16.43 -3.83 -17.31
N LYS A 363 -16.91 -3.52 -18.54
CA LYS A 363 -17.91 -4.30 -19.27
C LYS A 363 -17.30 -5.30 -20.27
N VAL A 364 -15.99 -5.24 -20.48
CA VAL A 364 -15.19 -6.00 -21.46
C VAL A 364 -14.43 -7.12 -20.79
#